data_AF-A0A851H6Z1-F1
#
_entry.id   AF-A0A851H6Z1-F1
#
_cell.length_a   1.000
_cell.length_b   1.000
_cell.length_c   1.000
_cell.angle_alpha   90.00
_cell.angle_beta   90.00
_cell.angle_gamma   90.00
#
_symmetry.space_group_name_H-M   'P 1'
#
loop_
_entity.id
_entity.type
_entity.pdbx_description
1 polymer ?
#
loop_
_entity_poly.entity_id
_entity_poly.type
_entity_poly.pdbx_seq_one_letter_code
_entity_poly.pdbx_strand_id
1 'polypeptide(L)'
;MKKLTVAILMFATSFFSIADSQKVQSPSQDESVSYHCSQSTCSAWIDRHSDRLFFFKDLPINAVTAKWISSDIAQVSFSCGSPCSVSFFYKKSKGISKDIHDILAVNIPNECALIPTDDGIATIYLFDKNQDRTLWHVRYNDRKFDFNTQSATPFSTIKAKFNTDNTLELNYQNNNNSLINKKIKNPCTIK
;
A
#
# COMPACT_ATOMS: atom_id res chain seq x y z
N MET A 1 43.12 -58.98 8.08
CA MET A 1 42.91 -57.55 7.74
C MET A 1 42.24 -57.46 6.37
N LYS A 2 40.92 -57.20 6.31
CA LYS A 2 40.20 -56.90 5.07
C LYS A 2 39.53 -55.55 5.27
N LYS A 3 40.04 -54.52 4.59
CA LYS A 3 39.36 -53.22 4.44
C LYS A 3 38.70 -53.27 3.07
N LEU A 4 37.37 -53.28 3.03
CA LEU A 4 36.62 -53.05 1.81
C LEU A 4 35.80 -51.77 2.02
N THR A 5 36.13 -50.79 1.20
CA THR A 5 35.66 -49.42 1.16
C THR A 5 34.20 -49.37 0.76
N VAL A 6 33.34 -48.75 1.56
CA VAL A 6 31.97 -48.41 1.17
C VAL A 6 31.99 -47.02 0.55
N ALA A 7 31.68 -46.93 -0.75
CA ALA A 7 31.52 -45.67 -1.46
C ALA A 7 30.16 -45.05 -1.10
N ILE A 8 30.18 -43.84 -0.54
CA ILE A 8 28.99 -43.05 -0.24
C ILE A 8 28.63 -42.27 -1.50
N LEU A 9 27.53 -42.64 -2.15
CA LEU A 9 26.89 -41.83 -3.19
C LEU A 9 26.26 -40.61 -2.53
N MET A 10 26.87 -39.44 -2.67
CA MET A 10 26.23 -38.16 -2.36
C MET A 10 25.30 -37.78 -3.53
N PHE A 11 24.00 -38.03 -3.38
CA PHE A 11 23.00 -37.40 -4.22
C PHE A 11 22.90 -35.92 -3.84
N ALA A 12 23.44 -35.06 -4.69
CA ALA A 12 23.21 -33.63 -4.61
C ALA A 12 21.74 -33.35 -5.00
N THR A 13 20.88 -33.16 -4.00
CA THR A 13 19.56 -32.57 -4.23
C THR A 13 19.76 -31.09 -4.47
N SER A 14 19.92 -30.72 -5.74
CA SER A 14 19.77 -29.34 -6.19
C SER A 14 18.33 -28.90 -5.88
N PHE A 15 18.18 -28.10 -4.83
CA PHE A 15 16.94 -27.40 -4.53
C PHE A 15 16.66 -26.43 -5.67
N PHE A 16 15.78 -26.81 -6.60
CA PHE A 16 15.11 -25.85 -7.46
C PHE A 16 14.25 -24.98 -6.55
N SER A 17 14.73 -23.80 -6.19
CA SER A 17 13.90 -22.77 -5.57
C SER A 17 12.98 -22.21 -6.65
N ILE A 18 11.90 -22.95 -6.93
CA ILE A 18 10.78 -22.43 -7.69
C ILE A 18 10.18 -21.35 -6.78
N ALA A 19 10.29 -20.10 -7.18
CA ALA A 19 9.64 -19.00 -6.48
C ALA A 19 8.12 -19.19 -6.61
N ASP A 20 7.52 -19.85 -5.64
CA ASP A 20 6.09 -20.14 -5.64
C ASP A 20 5.29 -18.84 -5.62
N SER A 21 4.33 -18.74 -6.55
CA SER A 21 3.33 -17.68 -6.52
C SER A 21 2.62 -17.68 -5.18
N GLN A 22 2.62 -16.54 -4.52
CA GLN A 22 1.93 -16.34 -3.25
C GLN A 22 0.47 -15.96 -3.52
N LYS A 23 -0.44 -16.41 -2.66
CA LYS A 23 -1.87 -16.22 -2.81
C LYS A 23 -2.52 -15.82 -1.49
N VAL A 24 -3.30 -14.75 -1.52
CA VAL A 24 -4.05 -14.21 -0.37
C VAL A 24 -5.54 -14.30 -0.70
N GLN A 25 -6.22 -15.24 -0.04
CA GLN A 25 -7.65 -15.48 -0.24
C GLN A 25 -8.49 -14.34 0.31
N SER A 26 -9.56 -14.00 -0.41
CA SER A 26 -10.62 -13.12 0.09
C SER A 26 -11.32 -13.74 1.30
N PRO A 27 -11.93 -12.93 2.18
CA PRO A 27 -12.74 -13.45 3.28
C PRO A 27 -13.91 -14.34 2.82
N SER A 28 -14.48 -14.07 1.64
CA SER A 28 -15.53 -14.88 1.00
C SER A 28 -15.01 -16.10 0.24
N GLN A 29 -13.69 -16.21 0.04
CA GLN A 29 -13.01 -17.28 -0.71
C GLN A 29 -13.40 -17.40 -2.20
N ASP A 30 -14.12 -16.43 -2.78
CA ASP A 30 -14.51 -16.41 -4.20
C ASP A 30 -13.45 -15.74 -5.09
N GLU A 31 -12.62 -14.89 -4.52
CA GLU A 31 -11.52 -14.18 -5.19
C GLU A 31 -10.21 -14.31 -4.39
N SER A 32 -9.06 -14.15 -5.07
CA SER A 32 -7.77 -14.07 -4.37
C SER A 32 -6.83 -13.06 -5.00
N VAL A 33 -6.02 -12.41 -4.17
CA VAL A 33 -4.87 -11.65 -4.65
C VAL A 33 -3.70 -12.61 -4.81
N SER A 34 -3.16 -12.73 -6.01
CA SER A 34 -1.99 -13.54 -6.31
C SER A 34 -0.84 -12.66 -6.75
N TYR A 35 0.37 -13.04 -6.39
CA TYR A 35 1.57 -12.35 -6.81
C TYR A 35 2.74 -13.31 -6.97
N HIS A 36 3.65 -12.95 -7.87
CA HIS A 36 4.89 -13.67 -8.10
C HIS A 36 6.02 -12.68 -8.29
N CYS A 37 7.10 -12.89 -7.55
CA CYS A 37 8.33 -12.10 -7.63
C CYS A 37 9.48 -13.01 -8.04
N SER A 38 10.11 -12.66 -9.16
CA SER A 38 11.40 -13.20 -9.57
C SER A 38 12.54 -12.37 -8.95
N GLN A 39 13.79 -12.67 -9.32
CA GLN A 39 14.94 -11.90 -8.84
C GLN A 39 14.93 -10.42 -9.28
N SER A 40 14.24 -10.09 -10.38
CA SER A 40 14.27 -8.75 -10.98
C SER A 40 12.91 -8.12 -11.19
N THR A 41 11.82 -8.90 -11.14
CA THR A 41 10.48 -8.37 -11.43
C THR A 41 9.40 -9.00 -10.56
N CYS A 42 8.32 -8.25 -10.30
CA CYS A 42 7.09 -8.80 -9.73
C CYS A 42 5.87 -8.50 -10.61
N SER A 43 4.90 -9.42 -10.52
CA SER A 43 3.55 -9.26 -11.04
C SER A 43 2.54 -9.54 -9.93
N ALA A 44 1.44 -8.80 -9.91
CA ALA A 44 0.33 -9.02 -8.97
C ALA A 44 -1.02 -8.88 -9.67
N TRP A 45 -1.97 -9.75 -9.35
CA TRP A 45 -3.30 -9.78 -9.97
C TRP A 45 -4.37 -10.31 -9.02
N ILE A 46 -5.63 -10.08 -9.37
CA ILE A 46 -6.77 -10.78 -8.81
C ILE A 46 -7.04 -12.01 -9.66
N ASP A 47 -7.07 -13.19 -9.03
CA ASP A 47 -7.69 -14.38 -9.63
C ASP A 47 -9.20 -14.33 -9.34
N ARG A 48 -9.99 -14.30 -10.40
CA ARG A 48 -11.45 -14.41 -10.33
C ARG A 48 -11.91 -15.38 -11.40
N HIS A 49 -12.39 -16.55 -10.98
CA HIS A 49 -12.76 -17.64 -11.88
C HIS A 49 -11.61 -18.00 -12.85
N SER A 50 -11.82 -17.80 -14.16
CA SER A 50 -10.84 -18.01 -15.24
C SER A 50 -10.05 -16.75 -15.63
N ASP A 51 -10.38 -15.59 -15.05
CA ASP A 51 -9.81 -14.31 -15.45
C ASP A 51 -8.77 -13.83 -14.45
N ARG A 52 -7.75 -13.13 -14.99
CA ARG A 52 -6.72 -12.44 -14.20
C ARG A 52 -6.82 -10.94 -14.44
N LEU A 53 -7.07 -10.18 -13.38
CA LEU A 53 -7.05 -8.72 -13.41
C LEU A 53 -5.75 -8.23 -12.78
N PHE A 54 -4.82 -7.74 -13.60
CA PHE A 54 -3.50 -7.33 -13.12
C PHE A 54 -3.56 -5.97 -12.42
N PHE A 55 -2.99 -5.89 -11.22
CA PHE A 55 -2.61 -4.62 -10.61
C PHE A 55 -1.46 -4.01 -11.39
N PHE A 56 -0.47 -4.85 -11.71
CA PHE A 56 0.66 -4.55 -12.56
C PHE A 56 1.31 -5.85 -13.04
N LYS A 57 2.12 -5.74 -14.08
CA LYS A 57 2.83 -6.86 -14.69
C LYS A 57 4.30 -6.51 -14.91
N ASP A 58 5.17 -7.42 -14.49
CA ASP A 58 6.62 -7.39 -14.71
C ASP A 58 7.29 -6.07 -14.29
N LEU A 59 6.86 -5.49 -13.17
CA LEU A 59 7.51 -4.30 -12.62
C LEU A 59 8.88 -4.64 -12.03
N PRO A 60 9.91 -3.79 -12.21
CA PRO A 60 11.26 -4.03 -11.72
C PRO A 60 11.38 -3.76 -10.21
N ILE A 61 10.65 -4.55 -9.43
CA ILE A 61 10.59 -4.53 -7.97
C ILE A 61 10.88 -5.93 -7.45
N ASN A 62 11.34 -6.02 -6.20
CA ASN A 62 11.79 -7.28 -5.60
C ASN A 62 10.83 -7.84 -4.54
N ALA A 63 9.86 -7.05 -4.10
CA ALA A 63 8.91 -7.44 -3.08
C ALA A 63 7.58 -6.71 -3.24
N VAL A 64 6.51 -7.39 -2.86
CA VAL A 64 5.17 -6.84 -2.81
C VAL A 64 4.51 -7.30 -1.51
N THR A 65 3.58 -6.49 -1.02
CA THR A 65 2.69 -6.84 0.08
C THR A 65 1.27 -6.89 -0.48
N ALA A 66 0.55 -7.96 -0.21
CA ALA A 66 -0.84 -8.13 -0.60
C ALA A 66 -1.69 -8.48 0.63
N LYS A 67 -2.87 -7.88 0.75
CA LYS A 67 -3.81 -8.16 1.84
C LYS A 67 -5.25 -7.77 1.47
N TRP A 68 -6.21 -8.38 2.14
CA TRP A 68 -7.59 -7.88 2.19
C TRP A 68 -7.74 -6.95 3.39
N ILE A 69 -8.05 -5.68 3.13
CA ILE A 69 -8.19 -4.63 4.16
C ILE A 69 -9.64 -4.48 4.65
N SER A 70 -10.59 -5.10 3.94
CA SER A 70 -11.97 -5.34 4.34
C SER A 70 -12.47 -6.64 3.71
N SER A 71 -13.75 -6.95 3.90
CA SER A 71 -14.41 -8.09 3.24
C SER A 71 -14.46 -7.97 1.71
N ASP A 72 -14.33 -6.76 1.16
CA ASP A 72 -14.58 -6.44 -0.24
C ASP A 72 -13.48 -5.59 -0.91
N ILE A 73 -12.44 -5.19 -0.16
CA ILE A 73 -11.32 -4.39 -0.67
C ILE A 73 -10.00 -5.12 -0.41
N ALA A 74 -9.27 -5.33 -1.50
CA ALA A 74 -7.89 -5.77 -1.46
C ALA A 74 -6.92 -4.60 -1.69
N GLN A 75 -5.73 -4.71 -1.11
CA GLN A 75 -4.60 -3.81 -1.32
C GLN A 75 -3.38 -4.60 -1.76
N VAL A 76 -2.71 -4.11 -2.80
CA VAL A 76 -1.35 -4.51 -3.15
C VAL A 76 -0.45 -3.29 -3.06
N SER A 77 0.70 -3.41 -2.41
CA SER A 77 1.66 -2.33 -2.29
C SER A 77 3.10 -2.80 -2.41
N PHE A 78 3.97 -1.90 -2.84
CA PHE A 78 5.42 -2.11 -2.85
C PHE A 78 6.16 -0.82 -2.50
N SER A 79 7.41 -0.94 -2.08
CA SER A 79 8.29 0.22 -1.88
C SER A 79 9.08 0.51 -3.16
N CYS A 80 9.24 1.80 -3.45
CA CYS A 80 10.08 2.33 -4.53
C CYS A 80 11.33 3.04 -3.98
N GLY A 81 11.62 2.88 -2.69
CA GLY A 81 12.68 3.59 -1.97
C GLY A 81 12.16 4.18 -0.65
N SER A 82 12.99 4.97 0.04
CA SER A 82 12.55 5.70 1.24
C SER A 82 12.35 7.17 0.91
N PRO A 83 11.18 7.78 1.22
CA PRO A 83 9.98 7.21 1.84
C PRO A 83 8.97 6.58 0.85
N CYS A 84 9.34 6.45 -0.43
CA CYS A 84 8.48 6.10 -1.56
C CYS A 84 7.76 4.74 -1.41
N SER A 85 6.43 4.77 -1.50
CA SER A 85 5.58 3.58 -1.60
C SER A 85 4.48 3.76 -2.63
N VAL A 86 4.13 2.67 -3.31
CA VAL A 86 3.02 2.64 -4.28
C VAL A 86 2.00 1.62 -3.81
N SER A 87 0.73 1.98 -3.84
CA SER A 87 -0.40 1.11 -3.50
C SER A 87 -1.44 1.09 -4.62
N PHE A 88 -2.05 -0.07 -4.81
CA PHE A 88 -3.22 -0.30 -5.64
C PHE A 88 -4.31 -0.94 -4.80
N PHE A 89 -5.56 -0.64 -5.14
CA PHE A 89 -6.74 -1.19 -4.48
C PHE A 89 -7.61 -1.92 -5.49
N TYR A 90 -8.27 -2.97 -5.05
CA TYR A 90 -9.28 -3.67 -5.84
C TYR A 90 -10.58 -3.73 -5.06
N LYS A 91 -11.69 -3.47 -5.76
CA LYS A 91 -13.04 -3.76 -5.29
C LYS A 91 -13.86 -4.30 -6.45
N LYS A 92 -14.56 -5.42 -6.26
CA LYS A 92 -15.29 -6.15 -7.33
C LYS A 92 -16.20 -5.27 -8.19
N SER A 93 -16.86 -4.28 -7.60
CA SER A 93 -17.76 -3.36 -8.31
C SER A 93 -17.07 -2.18 -9.00
N LYS A 94 -15.80 -1.92 -8.69
CA LYS A 94 -15.04 -0.76 -9.20
C LYS A 94 -13.79 -1.14 -10.00
N GLY A 95 -13.38 -2.40 -9.94
CA GLY A 95 -12.14 -2.88 -10.54
C GLY A 95 -10.91 -2.47 -9.72
N ILE A 96 -9.78 -2.34 -10.43
CA ILE A 96 -8.50 -1.95 -9.86
C ILE A 96 -8.35 -0.43 -9.93
N SER A 97 -7.88 0.20 -8.85
CA SER A 97 -7.56 1.63 -8.80
C SER A 97 -6.36 1.98 -9.68
N LYS A 98 -6.17 3.27 -9.93
CA LYS A 98 -4.85 3.77 -10.31
C LYS A 98 -3.85 3.54 -9.16
N ASP A 99 -2.57 3.63 -9.47
CA ASP A 99 -1.52 3.67 -8.47
C ASP A 99 -1.69 4.91 -7.58
N ILE A 100 -1.48 4.74 -6.29
CA ILE A 100 -1.54 5.81 -5.29
C ILE A 100 -0.22 5.78 -4.52
N HIS A 101 0.46 6.92 -4.52
CA HIS A 101 1.78 7.06 -3.91
C HIS A 101 1.65 7.55 -2.48
N ASP A 102 2.52 7.03 -1.61
CA ASP A 102 2.78 7.54 -0.26
C ASP A 102 1.54 7.70 0.64
N ILE A 103 0.66 6.71 0.65
CA ILE A 103 -0.54 6.71 1.49
C ILE A 103 -0.19 6.83 2.97
N LEU A 104 -0.68 7.90 3.60
CA LEU A 104 -0.51 8.17 5.03
C LEU A 104 -1.57 7.46 5.88
N ALA A 105 -2.79 7.35 5.37
CA ALA A 105 -3.90 6.65 6.02
C ALA A 105 -5.01 6.29 5.01
N VAL A 106 -5.80 5.25 5.30
CA VAL A 106 -6.94 4.85 4.47
C VAL A 106 -8.21 4.78 5.31
N ASN A 107 -9.32 5.29 4.79
CA ASN A 107 -10.65 5.11 5.34
C ASN A 107 -11.43 4.14 4.43
N ILE A 108 -11.55 2.89 4.88
CA ILE A 108 -12.20 1.83 4.08
C ILE A 108 -13.70 2.13 3.88
N PRO A 109 -14.51 2.45 4.91
CA PRO A 109 -15.93 2.70 4.70
C PRO A 109 -16.24 3.81 3.68
N ASN A 110 -15.41 4.84 3.62
CA ASN A 110 -15.58 5.98 2.71
C ASN A 110 -14.73 5.87 1.42
N GLU A 111 -14.00 4.76 1.27
CA GLU A 111 -13.13 4.47 0.13
C GLU A 111 -12.22 5.65 -0.25
N CYS A 112 -11.58 6.26 0.75
CA CYS A 112 -10.65 7.38 0.55
C CYS A 112 -9.30 7.08 1.20
N ALA A 113 -8.27 7.80 0.76
CA ALA A 113 -6.96 7.81 1.38
C ALA A 113 -6.49 9.24 1.64
N LEU A 114 -5.68 9.42 2.68
CA LEU A 114 -4.86 10.61 2.88
C LEU A 114 -3.50 10.37 2.23
N ILE A 115 -3.07 11.31 1.38
CA ILE A 115 -1.80 11.29 0.67
C ILE A 115 -1.06 12.62 0.86
N PRO A 116 0.28 12.65 0.74
CA PRO A 116 1.00 13.88 0.52
C PRO A 116 0.70 14.45 -0.87
N THR A 117 0.78 15.77 -0.98
CA THR A 117 0.80 16.53 -2.23
C THR A 117 2.05 17.41 -2.24
N ASP A 118 2.34 18.03 -3.38
CA ASP A 118 3.49 18.93 -3.53
C ASP A 118 3.49 20.08 -2.49
N ASP A 119 2.31 20.60 -2.15
CA ASP A 119 2.14 21.72 -1.23
C ASP A 119 1.54 21.35 0.13
N GLY A 120 1.20 20.09 0.39
CA GLY A 120 0.50 19.71 1.60
C GLY A 120 0.15 18.23 1.75
N ILE A 121 -1.01 17.98 2.38
CA ILE A 121 -1.64 16.66 2.47
C ILE A 121 -3.10 16.77 2.07
N ALA A 122 -3.58 15.81 1.29
CA ALA A 122 -4.95 15.81 0.79
C ALA A 122 -5.60 14.44 0.89
N THR A 123 -6.92 14.42 1.01
CA THR A 123 -7.71 13.20 0.87
C THR A 123 -8.22 13.05 -0.56
N ILE A 124 -8.14 11.84 -1.08
CA ILE A 124 -8.63 11.46 -2.41
C ILE A 124 -9.52 10.22 -2.30
N TYR A 125 -10.38 9.98 -3.29
CA TYR A 125 -11.07 8.71 -3.44
C TYR A 125 -10.14 7.64 -4.01
N LEU A 126 -10.19 6.42 -3.47
CA LEU A 126 -9.37 5.30 -3.90
C LEU A 126 -9.62 4.91 -5.37
N PHE A 127 -10.88 5.00 -5.81
CA PHE A 127 -11.32 4.52 -7.13
C PHE A 127 -11.77 5.64 -8.07
N ASP A 128 -11.40 6.90 -7.80
CA ASP A 128 -11.67 7.98 -8.76
C ASP A 128 -10.73 7.85 -9.96
N LYS A 129 -11.30 8.06 -11.16
CA LYS A 129 -10.53 8.10 -12.39
C LYS A 129 -9.68 9.37 -12.47
N ASN A 130 -10.11 10.44 -11.80
CA ASN A 130 -9.38 11.69 -11.70
C ASN A 130 -8.85 11.90 -10.27
N GLN A 131 -7.59 11.55 -10.04
CA GLN A 131 -6.94 11.69 -8.73
C GLN A 131 -6.66 13.16 -8.34
N ASP A 132 -6.81 14.11 -9.25
CA ASP A 132 -6.65 15.55 -8.94
C ASP A 132 -7.79 16.09 -8.08
N ARG A 133 -8.91 15.35 -7.98
CA ARG A 133 -10.05 15.75 -7.18
C ARG A 133 -9.82 15.45 -5.70
N THR A 134 -9.30 16.43 -4.98
CA THR A 134 -9.16 16.37 -3.52
C THR A 134 -10.50 16.59 -2.81
N LEU A 135 -10.79 15.82 -1.76
CA LEU A 135 -11.98 15.96 -0.91
C LEU A 135 -11.75 16.94 0.24
N TRP A 136 -10.55 16.91 0.78
CA TRP A 136 -10.03 17.84 1.76
C TRP A 136 -8.54 18.03 1.51
N HIS A 137 -8.03 19.24 1.69
CA HIS A 137 -6.64 19.58 1.48
C HIS A 137 -6.20 20.61 2.51
N VAL A 138 -5.00 20.42 3.05
CA VAL A 138 -4.29 21.42 3.85
C VAL A 138 -2.86 21.55 3.35
N ARG A 139 -2.41 22.80 3.22
CA ARG A 139 -1.03 23.11 2.82
C ARG A 139 -0.06 22.99 4.00
N TYR A 140 1.19 22.66 3.70
CA TYR A 140 2.26 22.63 4.70
C TYR A 140 2.49 23.99 5.38
N ASN A 141 2.28 25.09 4.65
CA ASN A 141 2.42 26.45 5.17
C ASN A 141 1.14 27.03 5.80
N ASP A 142 0.07 26.23 5.96
CA ASP A 142 -1.13 26.67 6.66
C ASP A 142 -0.82 26.92 8.13
N ARG A 143 -0.86 28.20 8.54
CA ARG A 143 -0.60 28.65 9.93
C ARG A 143 -1.49 27.97 10.97
N LYS A 144 -2.67 27.49 10.59
CA LYS A 144 -3.57 26.75 11.50
C LYS A 144 -2.98 25.39 11.86
N PHE A 145 -2.16 24.81 10.99
CA PHE A 145 -1.52 23.51 11.20
C PHE A 145 -0.07 23.66 11.63
N ASP A 146 0.65 24.65 11.09
CA ASP A 146 2.02 24.98 11.49
C ASP A 146 2.96 23.78 11.39
N PHE A 147 2.84 22.99 10.31
CA PHE A 147 3.67 21.80 10.11
C PHE A 147 5.16 22.14 10.12
N ASN A 148 5.98 21.26 10.71
CA ASN A 148 7.44 21.35 10.56
C ASN A 148 7.83 21.01 9.10
N THR A 149 8.31 22.00 8.37
CA THR A 149 8.76 21.84 6.98
C THR A 149 10.28 21.78 6.82
N GLN A 150 11.04 21.60 7.91
CA GLN A 150 12.51 21.54 7.86
C GLN A 150 13.04 20.20 7.32
N SER A 151 12.19 19.17 7.27
CA SER A 151 12.52 17.88 6.64
C SER A 151 12.49 18.00 5.11
N ALA A 152 13.40 17.30 4.43
CA ALA A 152 13.37 17.15 2.97
C ALA A 152 12.07 16.48 2.47
N THR A 153 11.41 15.68 3.33
CA THR A 153 10.11 15.06 3.08
C THR A 153 9.18 15.37 4.24
N PRO A 154 8.49 16.54 4.25
CA PRO A 154 7.70 17.00 5.39
C PRO A 154 6.67 15.98 5.89
N PHE A 155 6.00 15.27 4.97
CA PHE A 155 4.99 14.26 5.31
C PHE A 155 5.54 13.04 6.06
N SER A 156 6.85 12.75 5.97
CA SER A 156 7.45 11.59 6.68
C SER A 156 7.32 11.70 8.20
N THR A 157 7.12 12.91 8.72
CA THR A 157 6.91 13.20 10.14
C THR A 157 5.43 13.19 10.56
N ILE A 158 4.51 13.07 9.60
CA ILE A 158 3.07 13.10 9.83
C ILE A 158 2.56 11.67 9.96
N LYS A 159 2.05 11.33 11.15
CA LYS A 159 1.34 10.07 11.39
C LYS A 159 -0.16 10.31 11.34
N ALA A 160 -0.86 9.57 10.50
CA ALA A 160 -2.29 9.72 10.28
C ALA A 160 -3.05 8.41 10.56
N LYS A 161 -4.30 8.52 11.01
CA LYS A 161 -5.24 7.41 11.02
C LYS A 161 -6.67 7.90 10.89
N PHE A 162 -7.53 7.09 10.27
CA PHE A 162 -8.96 7.31 10.26
C PHE A 162 -9.62 6.55 11.40
N ASN A 163 -10.51 7.23 12.11
CA ASN A 163 -11.43 6.62 13.06
C ASN A 163 -12.68 6.10 12.33
N THR A 164 -13.43 5.24 13.02
CA THR A 164 -14.67 4.62 12.49
C THR A 164 -15.77 5.64 12.18
N ASP A 165 -15.73 6.81 12.82
CA ASP A 165 -16.67 7.92 12.65
C ASP A 165 -16.29 8.88 11.50
N ASN A 166 -15.34 8.50 10.64
CA ASN A 166 -14.78 9.35 9.58
C ASN A 166 -14.03 10.59 10.12
N THR A 167 -13.58 10.58 11.38
CA THR A 167 -12.63 11.57 11.87
C THR A 167 -11.21 11.15 11.49
N LEU A 168 -10.43 12.08 10.91
CA LEU A 168 -8.99 11.91 10.68
C LEU A 168 -8.21 12.47 11.87
N GLU A 169 -7.36 11.63 12.47
CA GLU A 169 -6.40 12.03 13.49
C GLU A 169 -5.01 12.19 12.88
N LEU A 170 -4.45 13.39 12.99
CA LEU A 170 -3.09 13.72 12.60
C LEU A 170 -2.22 13.90 13.84
N ASN A 171 -1.06 13.26 13.85
CA ASN A 171 -0.01 13.45 14.85
C ASN A 171 1.26 13.88 14.13
N TYR A 172 1.77 15.07 14.41
CA TYR A 172 2.90 15.65 13.69
C TYR A 172 3.70 16.60 14.58
N GLN A 173 4.91 16.96 14.16
CA GLN A 173 5.67 18.03 14.80
C GLN A 173 5.36 19.37 14.15
N ASN A 174 5.12 20.41 14.96
CA ASN A 174 5.03 21.77 14.45
C ASN A 174 6.41 22.40 14.26
N ASN A 175 6.45 23.64 13.73
CA ASN A 175 7.69 24.38 13.50
C ASN A 175 8.56 24.61 14.76
N ASN A 176 7.97 24.49 15.96
CA ASN A 176 8.67 24.55 17.24
C ASN A 176 9.08 23.16 17.78
N ASN A 177 9.07 22.12 16.95
CA ASN A 177 9.32 20.72 17.30
C ASN A 177 8.38 20.14 18.38
N SER A 178 7.25 20.80 18.64
CA SER A 178 6.24 20.31 19.58
C SER A 178 5.34 19.29 18.89
N LEU A 179 5.01 18.20 19.58
CA LEU A 179 4.07 17.20 19.10
C LEU A 179 2.64 17.74 19.16
N ILE A 180 1.96 17.76 18.02
CA ILE A 180 0.59 18.20 17.86
C ILE A 180 -0.28 17.00 17.50
N ASN A 181 -1.44 16.89 18.16
CA ASN A 181 -2.53 16.02 17.75
C ASN A 181 -3.69 16.88 17.26
N LYS A 182 -4.21 16.58 16.06
CA LYS A 182 -5.31 17.34 15.45
C LYS A 182 -6.34 16.42 14.83
N LYS A 183 -7.62 16.76 15.05
CA LYS A 183 -8.76 16.00 14.54
C LYS A 183 -9.50 16.77 13.47
N ILE A 184 -9.81 16.11 12.35
CA ILE A 184 -10.52 16.67 11.21
C ILE A 184 -11.77 15.84 10.98
N LYS A 185 -12.94 16.49 11.05
CA LYS A 185 -14.23 15.82 10.83
C LYS A 185 -14.54 15.72 9.34
N ASN A 186 -15.02 14.55 8.92
CA ASN A 186 -15.53 14.29 7.57
C ASN A 186 -14.59 14.75 6.43
N PRO A 187 -13.29 14.40 6.43
CA PRO A 187 -12.37 14.82 5.37
C PRO A 187 -12.57 14.01 4.07
N CYS A 188 -13.41 12.98 4.07
CA CYS A 188 -13.69 12.12 2.91
C CYS A 188 -15.09 12.29 2.32
N THR A 189 -15.75 13.38 2.67
CA THR A 189 -17.00 13.81 2.03
C THR A 189 -16.72 15.03 1.17
N ILE A 190 -17.32 15.06 -0.03
CA ILE A 190 -17.27 16.25 -0.89
C ILE A 190 -17.82 17.44 -0.10
N LYS A 191 -17.02 18.50 -0.02
CA LYS A 191 -17.48 19.81 0.46
C LYS A 191 -18.08 20.61 -0.67
#